data_AF-A0A661NNP5-F1
#
_entry.id   AF-A0A661NNP5-F1
#
_cell.length_a   1.000
_cell.length_b   1.000
_cell.length_c   1.000
_cell.angle_alpha   90.00
_cell.angle_beta   90.00
_cell.angle_gamma   90.00
#
_symmetry.space_group_name_H-M   'P 1'
#
loop_
_entity.id
_entity.type
_entity.pdbx_description
1 polymer ?
#
loop_
_entity_poly.entity_id
_entity_poly.type
_entity_poly.pdbx_seq_one_letter_code
_entity_poly.pdbx_strand_id
1 'polypeptide(L)'
;MKKVLFVMMVAVVAVFVAGPAMAQAPGECTGGLCGTPDESGGGCGCGCGSILIANTDLGDTYQYADDFDEDGIEDDFDNCPFVPNRDQADSDGDGVGTACDNCADVANEFQLDADGDLRGDDCDPDIDGDGVENINDN
;
A
#
# COMPACT_ATOMS: atom_id res chain seq x y z
N MET A 1 83.54 -8.29 27.10
CA MET A 1 82.24 -7.86 27.64
C MET A 1 81.46 -7.17 26.52
N LYS A 2 80.16 -7.48 26.38
CA LYS A 2 79.35 -7.43 25.14
C LYS A 2 79.09 -6.01 24.59
N LYS A 3 78.95 -5.90 23.26
CA LYS A 3 78.64 -4.67 22.49
C LYS A 3 77.12 -4.41 22.42
N VAL A 4 76.75 -3.14 22.66
CA VAL A 4 75.87 -2.23 21.88
C VAL A 4 74.59 -2.81 21.25
N LEU A 5 73.43 -2.19 21.52
CA LEU A 5 72.67 -1.34 20.56
C LEU A 5 71.20 -1.17 21.03
N PHE A 6 70.86 0.04 21.47
CA PHE A 6 69.48 0.48 21.71
C PHE A 6 68.84 0.84 20.36
N VAL A 7 67.73 0.21 19.99
CA VAL A 7 66.91 0.60 18.83
C VAL A 7 65.64 1.24 19.36
N MET A 8 65.48 2.55 19.13
CA MET A 8 64.22 3.26 19.34
C MET A 8 63.36 3.18 18.07
N MET A 9 62.18 2.58 18.17
CA MET A 9 61.15 2.65 17.13
C MET A 9 60.22 3.83 17.40
N VAL A 10 60.18 4.78 16.46
CA VAL A 10 59.24 5.90 16.44
C VAL A 10 57.99 5.44 15.68
N ALA A 11 56.84 5.38 16.34
CA ALA A 11 55.56 5.11 15.71
C ALA A 11 54.88 6.45 15.36
N VAL A 12 54.69 6.73 14.07
CA VAL A 12 53.90 7.86 13.58
C VAL A 12 52.49 7.34 13.30
N VAL A 13 51.50 7.82 14.06
CA VAL A 13 50.08 7.56 13.79
C VAL A 13 49.45 8.86 13.30
N ALA A 14 48.98 8.85 12.05
CA ALA A 14 48.36 10.00 11.39
C ALA A 14 46.94 10.23 11.92
N VAL A 15 46.64 11.48 12.30
CA VAL A 15 45.31 11.93 12.73
C VAL A 15 44.56 12.46 11.51
N PHE A 16 43.46 11.81 11.13
CA PHE A 16 42.55 12.29 10.09
C PHE A 16 41.44 13.13 10.73
N VAL A 17 41.31 14.40 10.31
CA VAL A 17 40.24 15.30 10.76
C VAL A 17 39.16 15.32 9.66
N ALA A 18 37.97 14.83 9.97
CA ALA A 18 36.81 14.93 9.07
C ALA A 18 36.17 16.33 9.21
N GLY A 19 36.10 17.09 8.11
CA GLY A 19 35.32 18.33 8.03
C GLY A 19 33.84 18.06 7.71
N PRO A 20 32.92 19.03 7.93
CA PRO A 20 31.49 18.84 7.69
C PRO A 20 31.19 18.79 6.19
N ALA A 21 30.32 17.87 5.78
CA ALA A 21 29.86 17.74 4.41
C ALA A 21 29.03 18.97 4.00
N MET A 22 29.41 19.64 2.92
CA MET A 22 28.58 20.66 2.27
C MET A 22 27.52 19.97 1.41
N ALA A 23 26.24 20.19 1.71
CA ALA A 23 25.11 19.83 0.85
C ALA A 23 24.97 20.86 -0.28
N GLN A 24 24.59 20.41 -1.48
CA GLN A 24 24.18 21.29 -2.58
C GLN A 24 22.95 20.66 -3.28
N ALA A 25 21.81 21.34 -3.18
CA ALA A 25 20.38 21.00 -3.50
C ALA A 25 20.07 20.59 -4.97
N PRO A 26 18.82 20.21 -5.40
CA PRO A 26 17.52 20.11 -4.70
C PRO A 26 16.75 18.77 -4.87
N GLY A 27 15.94 18.38 -3.87
CA GLY A 27 15.09 17.17 -3.91
C GLY A 27 15.23 16.31 -2.66
N GLU A 28 15.30 16.99 -1.52
CA GLU A 28 15.68 16.45 -0.22
C GLU A 28 14.64 15.47 0.34
N CYS A 29 15.12 14.34 0.89
CA CYS A 29 14.57 13.78 2.11
C CYS A 29 15.61 13.99 3.23
N THR A 30 15.69 15.20 3.77
CA THR A 30 16.51 15.48 4.96
C THR A 30 15.64 15.45 6.20
N GLY A 31 15.57 14.26 6.80
CA GLY A 31 14.76 14.02 7.98
C GLY A 31 14.83 12.58 8.50
N GLY A 32 15.97 11.89 8.36
CA GLY A 32 16.30 10.68 9.13
C GLY A 32 15.32 9.48 9.10
N LEU A 33 14.28 9.46 8.26
CA LEU A 33 13.22 8.43 8.29
C LEU A 33 12.70 8.05 6.89
N CYS A 34 13.59 7.73 5.95
CA CYS A 34 13.26 6.77 4.91
C CYS A 34 14.43 5.80 4.83
N GLY A 35 14.29 4.68 5.54
CA GLY A 35 15.30 3.64 5.61
C GLY A 35 15.60 3.08 4.23
N THR A 36 16.85 2.67 4.02
CA THR A 36 17.15 1.63 3.04
C THR A 36 16.23 0.43 3.30
N PRO A 37 15.87 -0.38 2.28
CA PRO A 37 15.09 -1.58 2.48
C PRO A 37 15.92 -2.57 3.32
N ASP A 38 15.77 -2.46 4.63
CA ASP A 38 15.66 -3.61 5.53
C ASP A 38 14.44 -4.40 5.02
N GLU A 39 14.45 -5.71 5.22
CA GLU A 39 13.50 -6.69 4.67
C GLU A 39 12.10 -6.58 5.32
N SER A 40 11.69 -5.36 5.63
CA SER A 40 10.49 -4.96 6.38
C SER A 40 9.67 -3.86 5.69
N GLY A 41 9.98 -3.48 4.44
CA GLY A 41 9.12 -2.63 3.59
C GLY A 41 9.11 -1.14 3.93
N GLY A 42 9.17 -0.28 2.91
CA GLY A 42 8.99 1.17 3.04
C GLY A 42 9.86 1.99 2.09
N GLY A 43 9.42 2.13 0.84
CA GLY A 43 9.96 3.08 -0.13
C GLY A 43 8.99 4.25 -0.36
N CYS A 44 9.51 5.45 -0.52
CA CYS A 44 8.75 6.69 -0.73
C CYS A 44 8.08 6.74 -2.11
N GLY A 45 6.75 6.61 -2.12
CA GLY A 45 5.85 6.95 -3.23
C GLY A 45 4.64 7.71 -2.66
N CYS A 46 4.19 8.77 -3.34
CA CYS A 46 3.01 9.54 -2.95
C CYS A 46 1.70 8.83 -3.35
N GLY A 47 1.53 7.58 -2.92
CA GLY A 47 0.32 6.78 -3.11
C GLY A 47 0.18 5.82 -1.93
N CYS A 48 -0.99 5.82 -1.29
CA CYS A 48 -1.39 4.79 -0.34
C CYS A 48 -1.54 3.48 -1.12
N GLY A 49 -1.10 2.35 -0.55
CA GLY A 49 -1.49 1.04 -1.08
C GLY A 49 -0.81 0.60 -2.37
N SER A 50 0.36 -0.04 -2.27
CA SER A 50 0.98 -0.65 -3.45
C SER A 50 1.51 -2.04 -3.20
N ILE A 51 1.11 -2.96 -4.07
CA ILE A 51 1.64 -4.31 -4.08
C ILE A 51 2.93 -4.33 -4.89
N LEU A 52 4.03 -4.74 -4.26
CA LEU A 52 5.34 -4.87 -4.92
C LEU A 52 5.37 -6.14 -5.78
N ILE A 53 5.05 -6.05 -7.06
CA ILE A 53 5.31 -7.13 -8.02
C ILE A 53 6.76 -7.02 -8.50
N ALA A 54 7.67 -7.69 -7.79
CA ALA A 54 9.10 -7.58 -8.02
C ALA A 54 9.57 -8.17 -9.35
N ASN A 55 10.61 -7.56 -9.90
CA ASN A 55 11.50 -8.17 -10.88
C ASN A 55 12.89 -7.49 -10.84
N THR A 56 13.94 -8.28 -11.02
CA THR A 56 15.32 -7.95 -10.57
C THR A 56 16.19 -7.26 -11.63
N ASP A 57 17.43 -6.86 -11.25
CA ASP A 57 18.52 -6.33 -12.12
C ASP A 57 18.90 -7.24 -13.32
N LEU A 58 18.20 -8.37 -13.49
CA LEU A 58 18.26 -9.28 -14.64
C LEU A 58 17.42 -8.81 -15.85
N GLY A 59 16.68 -7.70 -15.74
CA GLY A 59 15.93 -7.12 -16.85
C GLY A 59 14.44 -7.46 -16.86
N ASP A 60 13.89 -7.82 -15.72
CA ASP A 60 12.46 -8.07 -15.58
C ASP A 60 11.78 -6.80 -15.00
N THR A 61 10.51 -6.52 -15.32
CA THR A 61 9.81 -5.24 -15.02
C THR A 61 9.19 -5.19 -13.62
N TYR A 62 9.50 -4.14 -12.83
CA TYR A 62 8.68 -3.74 -11.68
C TYR A 62 7.30 -3.33 -12.20
N GLN A 63 6.29 -4.16 -11.97
CA GLN A 63 4.90 -3.74 -12.13
C GLN A 63 4.46 -3.23 -10.75
N TYR A 64 4.40 -1.90 -10.62
CA TYR A 64 3.73 -1.29 -9.50
C TYR A 64 2.24 -1.42 -9.77
N ALA A 65 1.54 -2.06 -8.85
CA ALA A 65 0.11 -2.25 -8.88
C ALA A 65 -0.49 -1.55 -7.66
N ASP A 66 -1.60 -0.85 -7.88
CA ASP A 66 -2.34 -0.17 -6.82
C ASP A 66 -3.11 -1.22 -6.00
N ASP A 67 -3.13 -1.07 -4.68
CA ASP A 67 -3.80 -1.93 -3.68
C ASP A 67 -4.31 -1.00 -2.59
N PHE A 68 -5.38 -0.26 -2.88
CA PHE A 68 -5.77 0.93 -2.11
C PHE A 68 -6.15 0.59 -0.67
N ASP A 69 -6.68 -0.59 -0.42
CA ASP A 69 -7.17 -1.01 0.88
C ASP A 69 -6.19 -1.91 1.68
N GLU A 70 -5.04 -2.23 1.08
CA GLU A 70 -3.92 -2.97 1.67
C GLU A 70 -4.28 -4.42 2.07
N ASP A 71 -5.21 -5.06 1.38
CA ASP A 71 -5.61 -6.45 1.64
C ASP A 71 -4.68 -7.49 0.97
N GLY A 72 -3.84 -7.03 0.04
CA GLY A 72 -2.87 -7.79 -0.71
C GLY A 72 -3.34 -8.26 -2.09
N ILE A 73 -4.40 -7.65 -2.63
CA ILE A 73 -4.93 -7.86 -3.98
C ILE A 73 -4.82 -6.53 -4.74
N GLU A 74 -4.43 -6.59 -6.02
CA GLU A 74 -4.34 -5.39 -6.85
C GLU A 74 -5.75 -4.91 -7.23
N ASP A 75 -5.98 -3.59 -7.21
CA ASP A 75 -7.30 -2.96 -7.46
C ASP A 75 -7.98 -3.48 -8.73
N ASP A 76 -7.23 -3.75 -9.81
CA ASP A 76 -7.74 -4.29 -11.09
C ASP A 76 -8.23 -5.75 -10.98
N PHE A 77 -7.86 -6.45 -9.92
CA PHE A 77 -8.21 -7.83 -9.62
C PHE A 77 -9.01 -7.98 -8.32
N ASP A 78 -9.36 -6.88 -7.67
CA ASP A 78 -10.08 -6.83 -6.42
C ASP A 78 -11.57 -6.54 -6.68
N ASN A 79 -12.45 -7.42 -6.20
CA ASN A 79 -13.89 -7.21 -6.27
C ASN A 79 -14.42 -6.20 -5.21
N CYS A 80 -13.56 -5.72 -4.31
CA CYS A 80 -13.82 -4.60 -3.41
C CYS A 80 -12.59 -3.69 -3.23
N PRO A 81 -12.16 -2.91 -4.25
CA PRO A 81 -10.89 -2.14 -4.23
C PRO A 81 -10.70 -1.11 -3.10
N PHE A 82 -11.73 -0.89 -2.28
CA PHE A 82 -11.73 0.10 -1.20
C PHE A 82 -12.11 -0.50 0.16
N VAL A 83 -12.36 -1.81 0.24
CA VAL A 83 -12.85 -2.50 1.45
C VAL A 83 -12.13 -3.85 1.59
N PRO A 84 -11.22 -4.01 2.58
CA PRO A 84 -10.35 -5.18 2.63
C PRO A 84 -11.10 -6.50 2.69
N ASN A 85 -10.89 -7.37 1.69
CA ASN A 85 -11.58 -8.64 1.55
C ASN A 85 -10.72 -9.69 0.83
N ARG A 86 -9.59 -10.04 1.46
CA ARG A 86 -8.59 -10.99 0.94
C ARG A 86 -9.12 -12.36 0.50
N ASP A 87 -10.29 -12.78 0.98
CA ASP A 87 -10.95 -14.03 0.55
C ASP A 87 -11.73 -13.89 -0.77
N GLN A 88 -11.95 -12.67 -1.25
CA GLN A 88 -12.63 -12.30 -2.49
C GLN A 88 -13.99 -13.01 -2.61
N ALA A 89 -14.69 -13.14 -1.48
CA ALA A 89 -16.01 -13.73 -1.45
C ALA A 89 -16.97 -12.89 -2.31
N ASP A 90 -17.71 -13.56 -3.18
CA ASP A 90 -18.76 -13.00 -4.05
C ASP A 90 -19.86 -14.08 -4.08
N SER A 91 -20.97 -13.80 -3.38
CA SER A 91 -21.96 -14.83 -3.02
C SER A 91 -23.02 -15.00 -4.10
N ASP A 92 -23.30 -13.96 -4.87
CA ASP A 92 -24.29 -13.96 -5.94
C ASP A 92 -23.67 -13.94 -7.36
N GLY A 93 -22.38 -13.67 -7.47
CA GLY A 93 -21.59 -13.79 -8.68
C GLY A 93 -21.72 -12.58 -9.61
N ASP A 94 -21.96 -11.40 -9.08
CA ASP A 94 -22.15 -10.17 -9.86
C ASP A 94 -20.85 -9.38 -10.12
N GLY A 95 -19.75 -9.79 -9.47
CA GLY A 95 -18.44 -9.16 -9.59
C GLY A 95 -18.13 -8.11 -8.52
N VAL A 96 -19.05 -7.84 -7.60
CA VAL A 96 -18.85 -7.02 -6.39
C VAL A 96 -18.64 -7.97 -5.20
N GLY A 97 -17.60 -7.75 -4.42
CA GLY A 97 -17.32 -8.62 -3.29
C GLY A 97 -18.36 -8.45 -2.19
N THR A 98 -18.71 -9.55 -1.51
CA THR A 98 -19.65 -9.60 -0.38
C THR A 98 -19.28 -8.61 0.75
N ALA A 99 -18.03 -8.15 0.82
CA ALA A 99 -17.59 -7.16 1.80
C ALA A 99 -18.03 -5.72 1.48
N CYS A 100 -18.24 -5.39 0.22
CA CYS A 100 -18.61 -4.05 -0.26
C CYS A 100 -19.94 -4.02 -1.02
N ASP A 101 -20.62 -5.16 -1.14
CA ASP A 101 -21.90 -5.31 -1.81
C ASP A 101 -23.09 -4.89 -0.92
N ASN A 102 -23.87 -3.91 -1.38
CA ASN A 102 -25.08 -3.40 -0.73
C ASN A 102 -26.31 -4.32 -0.91
N CYS A 103 -26.17 -5.41 -1.69
CA CYS A 103 -27.13 -6.49 -1.85
C CYS A 103 -26.46 -7.87 -1.95
N ALA A 104 -25.62 -8.25 -0.99
CA ALA A 104 -24.83 -9.49 -0.88
C ALA A 104 -25.40 -10.85 -1.37
N ASP A 105 -26.71 -10.99 -1.58
CA ASP A 105 -27.38 -12.21 -2.06
C ASP A 105 -28.16 -12.00 -3.38
N VAL A 106 -28.11 -10.80 -3.98
CA VAL A 106 -28.90 -10.36 -5.15
C VAL A 106 -28.02 -9.55 -6.09
N ALA A 107 -27.61 -10.18 -7.18
CA ALA A 107 -26.70 -9.60 -8.15
C ALA A 107 -27.11 -8.20 -8.64
N ASN A 108 -26.26 -7.21 -8.38
CA ASN A 108 -26.47 -5.79 -8.68
C ASN A 108 -25.14 -5.04 -8.89
N GLU A 109 -24.44 -5.35 -9.98
CA GLU A 109 -23.11 -4.79 -10.38
C GLU A 109 -22.99 -3.26 -10.25
N PHE A 110 -24.09 -2.51 -10.40
CA PHE A 110 -24.09 -1.05 -10.33
C PHE A 110 -24.27 -0.46 -8.92
N GLN A 111 -24.57 -1.29 -7.92
CA GLN A 111 -24.63 -0.91 -6.51
C GLN A 111 -25.46 0.37 -6.27
N LEU A 112 -26.60 0.49 -6.96
CA LEU A 112 -27.49 1.64 -6.83
C LEU A 112 -28.12 1.63 -5.43
N ASP A 113 -28.23 2.80 -4.83
CA ASP A 113 -28.79 3.05 -3.50
C ASP A 113 -29.42 4.45 -3.54
N ALA A 114 -30.73 4.52 -3.77
CA ALA A 114 -31.44 5.77 -4.06
C ALA A 114 -31.74 6.61 -2.82
N ASP A 115 -31.94 5.99 -1.65
CA ASP A 115 -32.24 6.68 -0.39
C ASP A 115 -31.00 6.85 0.52
N GLY A 116 -29.91 6.13 0.23
CA GLY A 116 -28.63 6.22 0.92
C GLY A 116 -28.60 5.46 2.24
N ASP A 117 -29.44 4.43 2.43
CA ASP A 117 -29.52 3.65 3.66
C ASP A 117 -28.51 2.48 3.74
N LEU A 118 -27.68 2.31 2.71
CA LEU A 118 -26.69 1.24 2.50
C LEU A 118 -27.28 -0.12 2.08
N ARG A 119 -28.57 -0.15 1.72
CA ARG A 119 -29.21 -1.27 1.05
C ARG A 119 -29.40 -0.92 -0.42
N GLY A 120 -29.01 -1.82 -1.31
CA GLY A 120 -29.14 -1.53 -2.73
C GLY A 120 -30.58 -1.61 -3.24
N ASP A 121 -30.89 -0.83 -4.28
CA ASP A 121 -32.22 -0.75 -4.90
C ASP A 121 -32.79 -2.14 -5.26
N ASP A 122 -31.93 -3.08 -5.64
CA ASP A 122 -32.32 -4.44 -6.07
C ASP A 122 -32.77 -5.35 -4.91
N CYS A 123 -32.38 -5.05 -3.67
CA CYS A 123 -32.75 -5.80 -2.47
C CYS A 123 -33.46 -4.94 -1.40
N ASP A 124 -33.82 -3.72 -1.76
CA ASP A 124 -34.53 -2.79 -0.89
C ASP A 124 -36.06 -2.85 -1.11
N PRO A 125 -36.86 -3.13 -0.06
CA PRO A 125 -38.31 -3.03 -0.14
C PRO A 125 -38.87 -1.61 -0.27
N ASP A 126 -38.10 -0.55 -0.02
CA ASP A 126 -38.52 0.85 0.06
C ASP A 126 -37.44 1.78 -0.55
N ILE A 127 -37.27 1.71 -1.88
CA ILE A 127 -36.12 2.27 -2.61
C ILE A 127 -35.92 3.77 -2.40
N ASP A 128 -36.98 4.54 -2.12
CA ASP A 128 -36.88 5.99 -1.93
C ASP A 128 -36.94 6.43 -0.46
N GLY A 129 -37.04 5.47 0.47
CA GLY A 129 -36.98 5.70 1.92
C GLY A 129 -38.13 6.54 2.45
N ASP A 130 -39.27 6.59 1.77
CA ASP A 130 -40.42 7.41 2.16
C ASP A 130 -41.32 6.74 3.23
N GLY A 131 -41.07 5.46 3.50
CA GLY A 131 -41.80 4.62 4.46
C GLY A 131 -42.95 3.82 3.84
N VAL A 132 -43.08 3.80 2.52
CA VAL A 132 -44.06 3.02 1.76
C VAL A 132 -43.33 2.01 0.88
N GLU A 133 -43.53 0.71 1.16
CA GLU A 133 -42.91 -0.34 0.35
C GLU A 133 -43.18 -0.15 -1.16
N ASN A 134 -42.21 -0.47 -2.02
CA ASN A 134 -42.24 -0.34 -3.49
C ASN A 134 -43.53 -0.90 -4.14
N ILE A 135 -44.11 -1.95 -3.55
CA ILE A 135 -45.33 -2.60 -4.05
C ILE A 135 -46.61 -1.80 -3.78
N ASN A 136 -46.55 -0.86 -2.83
CA ASN A 136 -47.63 -0.01 -2.35
C ASN A 136 -47.42 1.46 -2.69
N ASP A 137 -46.25 1.82 -3.22
CA ASP A 137 -45.85 3.15 -3.65
C ASP A 137 -46.29 3.45 -5.10
N ASN A 138 -46.56 4.73 -5.44
CA ASN A 138 -47.46 5.13 -6.53
C ASN A 138 -46.89 5.94 -7.70
#